data_AF-I3YY45-F1
#
_entry.id   AF-I3YY45-F1
#
_cell.length_a   1.000
_cell.length_b   1.000
_cell.length_c   1.000
_cell.angle_alpha   90.00
_cell.angle_beta   90.00
_cell.angle_gamma   90.00
#
_symmetry.space_group_name_H-M   'P 1'
#
loop_
_entity.id
_entity.type
_entity.pdbx_description
1 polymer ?
#
loop_
_entity_poly.entity_id
_entity_poly.type
_entity_poly.pdbx_seq_one_letter_code
_entity_poly.pdbx_strand_id
1 'polypeptide(L)' 'MGTTELKSNLLEMMNNIQDEQLLQSLYDFLKSHKISKTLHLWDKLSNLEKEQVLLAYEESENEKNLIPNKEIFK' A
#
# COMPACT_ATOMS: atom_id res chain seq x y z
N MET A 1 2.45 9.29 16.01
CA MET A 1 2.38 10.29 14.92
C MET A 1 1.34 9.79 13.94
N GLY A 2 0.12 10.30 14.09
CA GLY A 2 -1.06 9.74 13.43
C GLY A 2 -1.15 10.20 11.98
N THR A 3 -1.74 9.37 11.13
CA THR A 3 -2.06 9.71 9.73
C THR A 3 -2.88 11.00 9.58
N THR A 4 -3.57 11.40 10.65
CA THR A 4 -4.34 12.65 10.79
C THR A 4 -3.46 13.90 10.87
N GLU A 5 -2.36 13.89 11.63
CA GLU A 5 -1.42 15.02 11.73
C GLU A 5 -0.73 15.26 10.38
N LEU A 6 -0.38 14.17 9.69
CA LEU A 6 0.26 14.23 8.38
C LEU A 6 -0.64 14.90 7.33
N LYS A 7 -1.95 14.61 7.39
CA LYS A 7 -2.95 15.22 6.50
C LYS A 7 -3.12 16.71 6.76
N SER A 8 -3.18 17.14 8.03
CA SER A 8 -3.28 18.57 8.39
C SER A 8 -2.06 19.36 7.91
N ASN A 9 -0.86 18.85 8.16
CA ASN A 9 0.39 19.52 7.75
C ASN A 9 0.49 19.65 6.22
N LEU A 10 0.01 18.65 5.48
CA LEU A 10 -0.02 18.69 4.01
C LEU A 10 -1.00 19.74 3.48
N LEU A 11 -2.17 19.89 4.11
CA LEU A 11 -3.15 20.91 3.74
C LEU A 11 -2.67 22.33 4.06
N GLU A 12 -2.00 22.53 5.21
CA GLU A 12 -1.37 23.81 5.54
C GLU A 12 -0.25 24.17 4.56
N MET A 13 0.57 23.19 4.16
CA MET A 13 1.61 23.38 3.16
C MET A 13 1.00 23.74 1.79
N MET A 14 -0.06 23.05 1.36
CA MET A 14 -0.78 23.37 0.12
C MET A 14 -1.38 24.78 0.11
N ASN A 15 -1.94 25.24 1.23
CA ASN A 15 -2.54 26.58 1.32
C ASN A 15 -1.50 27.71 1.27
N ASN A 16 -0.25 27.44 1.63
CA ASN A 16 0.84 28.41 1.60
C ASN A 16 1.60 28.44 0.25
N ILE A 17 1.37 27.46 -0.62
CA ILE A 17 1.96 27.41 -1.96
C ILE A 17 1.15 28.34 -2.88
N GLN A 18 1.67 29.54 -3.13
CA GLN A 18 1.10 30.49 -4.10
C GLN A 18 1.51 30.19 -5.56
N ASP A 19 2.44 29.25 -5.73
CA ASP A 19 2.95 28.83 -7.04
C ASP A 19 2.17 27.61 -7.56
N GLU A 20 1.33 27.87 -8.57
CA GLU A 20 0.47 26.89 -9.21
C GLU A 20 1.25 25.70 -9.81
N GLN A 21 2.51 25.91 -10.25
CA GLN A 21 3.35 24.84 -10.78
C GLN A 21 3.86 23.89 -9.70
N LEU A 22 4.14 24.42 -8.51
CA LEU A 22 4.55 23.61 -7.37
C LEU A 22 3.38 22.77 -6.84
N LEU A 23 2.18 23.35 -6.84
CA LEU A 23 0.94 22.65 -6.47
C LEU A 23 0.65 21.49 -7.44
N GLN A 24 0.81 21.73 -8.74
CA GLN A 24 0.67 20.72 -9.79
C GLN A 24 1.68 19.58 -9.61
N SER A 25 2.93 19.90 -9.33
CA SER A 25 4.00 18.90 -9.10
C SER A 25 3.72 18.04 -7.86
N LEU A 26 3.23 18.64 -6.78
CA LEU A 26 2.84 17.93 -5.56
C LEU A 26 1.63 17.00 -5.82
N TYR A 27 0.64 17.48 -6.59
CA TYR A 27 -0.51 16.68 -7.00
C TYR A 27 -0.09 15.46 -7.82
N ASP A 28 0.77 15.64 -8.82
CA ASP A 28 1.27 14.55 -9.66
C ASP A 28 2.08 13.54 -8.86
N PHE A 29 2.90 13.99 -7.90
CA PHE A 29 3.60 13.13 -6.96
C PHE A 29 2.64 12.30 -6.09
N LEU A 30 1.64 12.93 -5.46
CA LEU A 30 0.66 12.23 -4.64
C LEU A 30 -0.21 11.25 -5.45
N LYS A 31 -0.55 11.61 -6.70
CA LYS A 31 -1.29 10.77 -7.64
C LYS A 31 -0.48 9.53 -8.03
N SER A 32 0.80 9.70 -8.35
CA SER A 32 1.71 8.58 -8.67
C SER A 32 1.78 7.55 -7.53
N HIS A 33 1.83 8.03 -6.28
CA HIS A 33 1.90 7.18 -5.09
C HIS A 33 0.57 6.50 -4.73
N LYS A 34 -0.58 7.08 -5.14
CA LYS A 34 -1.91 6.48 -4.96
C LYS A 34 -2.14 5.29 -5.90
N ILE A 35 -1.58 5.35 -7.11
CA ILE A 35 -1.71 4.31 -8.14
C ILE A 35 -0.70 3.16 -7.90
N SER A 36 0.45 3.45 -7.28
CA SER A 36 1.57 2.50 -7.19
C SER A 36 1.45 1.42 -6.11
N LYS A 37 0.45 1.45 -5.22
CA LYS A 37 0.55 0.68 -3.96
C LYS A 37 0.08 -0.79 -4.02
N THR A 38 -0.70 -1.18 -5.02
CA THR A 38 -1.24 -2.56 -5.08
C THR A 38 -0.89 -3.30 -6.37
N LEU A 39 -0.85 -2.61 -7.51
CA LEU A 39 -0.60 -3.26 -8.80
C LEU A 39 0.85 -3.77 -8.94
N HIS A 40 1.83 -3.02 -8.41
CA HIS A 40 3.24 -3.33 -8.63
C HIS A 40 3.81 -4.52 -7.84
N LEU A 41 3.17 -4.96 -6.75
CA LEU A 41 3.72 -6.07 -5.95
C LEU A 41 3.52 -7.40 -6.67
N TRP A 42 2.30 -7.65 -7.17
CA TRP A 42 1.99 -8.82 -7.96
C TRP A 42 2.86 -8.88 -9.22
N ASP A 43 2.99 -7.76 -9.94
CA ASP A 43 3.77 -7.71 -11.18
C ASP A 43 5.27 -7.92 -11.00
N LYS A 44 5.81 -7.71 -9.79
CA LYS A 44 7.21 -7.94 -9.44
C LYS A 44 7.55 -9.39 -9.09
N LEU A 45 6.55 -10.21 -8.79
CA LEU A 45 6.75 -11.62 -8.49
C LEU A 45 7.07 -12.40 -9.77
N SER A 46 8.05 -13.30 -9.69
CA SER A 46 8.30 -14.31 -10.71
C SER A 46 7.08 -15.24 -10.86
N ASN A 47 7.00 -15.95 -11.98
CA ASN A 47 5.89 -16.88 -12.22
C ASN A 47 5.78 -17.95 -11.11
N LEU A 48 6.92 -18.41 -10.59
CA LEU A 48 6.97 -19.37 -9.49
C LEU A 48 6.44 -18.77 -8.19
N GLU A 49 6.83 -17.54 -7.86
CA GLU A 49 6.31 -16.87 -6.64
C GLU A 49 4.81 -16.58 -6.73
N LYS A 50 4.31 -16.23 -7.92
CA LYS A 50 2.86 -16.06 -8.16
C LYS A 50 2.10 -17.36 -7.95
N GLU A 51 2.63 -18.47 -8.48
CA GLU A 51 2.04 -19.80 -8.30
C GLU A 51 2.00 -20.21 -6.82
N GLN A 52 3.08 -19.95 -6.07
CA GLN A 52 3.14 -20.21 -4.63
C GLN A 52 2.12 -19.37 -3.84
N VAL A 53 1.92 -18.10 -4.20
CA VAL A 53 0.92 -17.25 -3.55
C VAL A 53 -0.50 -17.76 -3.83
N LEU A 54 -0.79 -18.19 -5.06
CA LEU A 54 -2.10 -18.78 -5.40
C LEU A 54 -2.31 -20.11 -4.69
N LEU A 55 -1.30 -20.97 -4.65
CA LEU A 55 -1.34 -22.24 -3.93
C LEU A 55 -1.62 -22.02 -2.44
N ALA A 56 -0.89 -21.11 -1.80
CA ALA A 56 -1.10 -20.77 -0.39
C ALA A 56 -2.51 -20.22 -0.13
N TYR A 57 -3.08 -19.49 -1.08
CA TYR A 57 -4.46 -19.01 -1.00
C TYR A 57 -5.45 -20.17 -1.06
N GLU A 58 -5.31 -21.09 -2.03
CA GLU A 58 -6.15 -22.29 -2.15
C GLU A 58 -6.03 -23.19 -0.90
N GLU A 59 -4.82 -23.40 -0.40
CA GLU A 59 -4.57 -24.20 0.80
C GLU A 59 -5.17 -23.57 2.05
N SER A 60 -5.29 -22.24 2.11
CA SER A 60 -5.88 -21.52 3.23
C SER A 60 -7.40 -21.72 3.36
N GLU A 61 -8.08 -22.16 2.29
CA GLU A 61 -9.51 -22.51 2.37
C GLU A 61 -9.72 -23.80 3.20
N ASN A 62 -8.67 -24.59 3.42
CA ASN A 62 -8.71 -25.73 4.30
C ASN A 62 -8.29 -25.35 5.73
N GLU A 63 -9.24 -25.35 6.65
CA GLU A 63 -9.01 -24.99 8.06
C GLU A 63 -7.89 -25.80 8.73
N LYS A 64 -7.60 -27.01 8.26
CA LYS A 64 -6.50 -27.84 8.80
C LYS A 64 -5.11 -27.28 8.49
N ASN A 65 -4.98 -26.46 7.46
CA ASN A 65 -3.73 -25.82 7.06
C ASN A 65 -3.54 -24.46 7.76
N LEU A 66 -4.56 -23.97 8.48
CA LEU A 66 -4.49 -22.70 9.17
C LEU A 66 -3.75 -22.82 10.50
N ILE A 67 -2.92 -21.83 10.78
CA ILE A 67 -2.22 -21.71 12.06
C ILE A 67 -3.08 -20.85 13.00
N PRO A 68 -3.31 -21.27 14.26
CA PRO A 68 -4.05 -20.47 15.21
C PRO A 68 -3.41 -19.09 15.41
N ASN A 69 -4.22 -18.03 15.42
CA ASN A 69 -3.74 -16.65 15.55
C ASN A 69 -2.79 -16.44 16.76
N LYS A 70 -3.08 -17.13 17.88
CA LYS A 70 -2.26 -17.09 19.10
C LYS A 70 -0.83 -17.62 18.92
N GLU A 71 -0.59 -18.46 17.92
CA GLU A 71 0.75 -18.99 17.63
C GLU A 71 1.56 -18.07 16.71
N ILE A 72 0.89 -17.20 15.93
CA ILE A 72 1.54 -16.23 15.05
C ILE A 72 2.01 -14.99 15.82
N PHE A 73 1.23 -14.51 16.79
CA PHE A 73 1.48 -13.24 17.50
C PHE A 73 2.04 -13.43 18.93
N LYS A 74 2.92 -14.41 19.14
CA LYS A 74 3.61 -14.60 20.43
C LYS A 74 4.51 -13.43 20.81
#